data_AF-C3YHG0-F1
#
_entry.id   AF-C3YHG0-F1
#
_cell.length_a   1.000
_cell.length_b   1.000
_cell.length_c   1.000
_cell.angle_alpha   90.00
_cell.angle_beta   90.00
_cell.angle_gamma   90.00
#
_symmetry.space_group_name_H-M   'P 1'
#
loop_
_entity.id
_entity.type
_entity.pdbx_description
1 polymer ?
#
loop_
_entity_poly.entity_id
_entity_poly.type
_entity_poly.pdbx_seq_one_letter_code
_entity_poly.pdbx_strand_id
1 'polypeptide(L)'
;HRDLACRNIVLTSPGGQAGRLVAKISDFGLARDVYVTTQYMRHPLTNVLLPIKWMALESLIEGVYSCKSDMWGFGVVLWEIGTLGGTPYPEVHGYETLVTRLRRGHRLQKPNGCSDELYELMTLCWLDDPDVRPTPDVMEDRLEQLLQQNRVSQ
;
A
#
# COMPACT_ATOMS: atom_id res chain seq x y z
N HIS A 1 -6.05 9.16 2.85
CA HIS A 1 -5.36 9.42 1.57
C HIS A 1 -6.20 8.97 0.38
N ARG A 2 -6.77 7.75 0.41
CA ARG A 2 -7.56 7.11 -0.68
C ARG A 2 -6.75 6.69 -1.91
N ASP A 3 -5.47 7.02 -1.94
CA ASP A 3 -4.54 6.67 -3.02
C ASP A 3 -3.11 6.56 -2.48
N LEU A 4 -2.92 5.79 -1.42
CA LEU A 4 -1.59 5.57 -0.85
C LEU A 4 -0.87 4.50 -1.68
N ALA A 5 0.18 4.92 -2.38
CA ALA A 5 0.98 4.10 -3.30
C ALA A 5 2.40 4.65 -3.39
N CYS A 6 3.38 3.82 -3.78
CA CYS A 6 4.77 4.29 -3.92
C CYS A 6 4.92 5.46 -4.90
N ARG A 7 4.11 5.51 -5.98
CA ARG A 7 4.09 6.66 -6.92
C ARG A 7 3.77 8.00 -6.26
N ASN A 8 3.06 7.98 -5.13
CA ASN A 8 2.63 9.15 -4.38
C ASN A 8 3.56 9.45 -3.20
N ILE A 9 4.72 8.78 -3.11
CA ILE A 9 5.76 9.02 -2.11
C ILE A 9 6.96 9.67 -2.80
N VAL A 10 7.31 10.88 -2.39
CA VAL A 10 8.46 11.63 -2.91
C VAL A 10 9.64 11.55 -1.95
N LEU A 11 10.84 11.36 -2.48
CA LEU A 11 12.07 11.39 -1.71
C LEU A 11 12.71 12.78 -1.80
N THR A 12 13.05 13.35 -0.66
CA THR A 12 13.70 14.67 -0.56
C THR A 12 15.05 14.53 0.16
N SER A 13 16.01 15.39 -0.14
CA SER A 13 17.28 15.51 0.60
C SER A 13 17.35 16.90 1.23
N PRO A 14 16.84 17.06 2.47
CA PRO A 14 16.88 18.35 3.15
C PRO A 14 18.33 18.83 3.31
N GLY A 15 18.62 20.06 2.85
CA GLY A 15 19.96 20.65 2.95
C GLY A 15 20.99 20.11 1.95
N GLY A 16 20.58 19.32 0.95
CA GLY A 16 21.46 18.83 -0.12
C GLY A 16 22.53 17.82 0.34
N GLN A 17 22.40 17.29 1.57
CA GLN A 17 23.33 16.30 2.09
C GLN A 17 23.08 14.94 1.41
N ALA A 18 24.05 14.51 0.60
CA ALA A 18 24.06 13.19 0.01
C ALA A 18 24.02 12.11 1.11
N GLY A 19 23.06 11.19 1.01
CA GLY A 19 22.94 10.04 1.92
C GLY A 19 21.79 10.08 2.92
N ARG A 20 21.12 11.23 3.14
CA ARG A 20 19.90 11.30 3.96
C ARG A 20 18.69 11.64 3.09
N LEU A 21 17.93 10.61 2.74
CA LEU A 21 16.64 10.75 2.06
C LEU A 21 15.51 10.78 3.09
N VAL A 22 14.56 11.70 2.89
CA VAL A 22 13.33 11.82 3.66
C VAL A 22 12.17 11.58 2.71
N ALA A 23 11.44 10.50 2.94
CA ALA A 23 10.21 10.18 2.24
C ALA A 23 9.06 11.06 2.74
N LYS A 24 8.24 11.57 1.81
CA LYS A 24 7.05 12.36 2.10
C LYS A 24 5.88 11.85 1.27
N ILE A 25 4.74 11.70 1.93
CA ILE A 25 3.47 11.41 1.25
C ILE A 25 3.02 12.66 0.49
N SER A 26 2.53 12.48 -0.73
CA SER A 26 2.09 13.54 -1.63
C SER A 26 0.79 13.14 -2.34
N ASP A 27 0.21 14.06 -3.10
CA ASP A 27 -1.04 13.89 -3.84
C ASP A 27 -2.25 13.49 -2.97
N PHE A 28 -2.65 14.42 -2.11
CA PHE A 28 -3.84 14.30 -1.26
C PHE A 28 -5.18 14.47 -2.02
N GLY A 29 -5.20 14.32 -3.35
CA GLY A 29 -6.44 13.91 -4.03
C GLY A 29 -6.81 14.52 -5.37
N LEU A 30 -5.96 15.30 -6.08
CA LEU A 30 -6.44 15.99 -7.30
C LEU A 30 -5.31 16.33 -8.30
N ALA A 31 -4.65 15.34 -8.91
CA ALA A 31 -4.00 15.55 -10.21
C ALA A 31 -3.99 14.25 -11.03
N ARG A 32 -4.95 14.11 -11.96
CA ARG A 32 -5.18 12.90 -12.76
C ARG A 32 -4.83 13.09 -14.22
N ASP A 33 -3.63 13.59 -14.54
CA ASP A 33 -3.29 13.83 -15.94
C ASP A 33 -2.33 12.79 -16.56
N VAL A 34 -2.86 12.18 -17.63
CA VAL A 34 -2.27 11.48 -18.78
C VAL A 34 -1.36 10.25 -18.57
N TYR A 35 -0.72 10.02 -17.43
CA TYR A 35 0.29 8.95 -17.33
C TYR A 35 -0.20 7.58 -16.84
N VAL A 36 -1.47 7.43 -16.41
CA VAL A 36 -1.86 6.30 -15.52
C VAL A 36 -2.99 5.38 -15.98
N THR A 37 -2.90 4.86 -17.20
CA THR A 37 -3.89 3.92 -17.73
C THR A 37 -3.73 2.47 -17.23
N THR A 38 -2.56 2.07 -16.72
CA THR A 38 -2.33 0.68 -16.25
C THR A 38 -2.58 0.48 -14.75
N GLN A 39 -2.41 1.53 -13.93
CA GLN A 39 -2.55 1.44 -12.47
C GLN A 39 -3.94 1.85 -11.98
N TYR A 40 -4.71 2.57 -12.80
CA TYR A 40 -6.08 2.97 -12.46
C TYR A 40 -7.06 2.24 -13.38
N MET A 41 -8.12 1.71 -12.79
CA MET A 41 -9.21 1.09 -13.50
C MET A 41 -10.49 1.89 -13.30
N ARG A 42 -11.32 1.88 -14.34
CA ARG A 42 -12.60 2.58 -14.35
C ARG A 42 -13.59 1.78 -13.50
N HIS A 43 -14.09 2.39 -12.43
CA HIS A 43 -15.10 1.79 -11.57
C HIS A 43 -16.38 1.54 -12.39
N PRO A 44 -16.94 0.31 -12.40
CA PRO A 44 -18.02 -0.05 -13.32
C PRO A 44 -19.28 0.80 -13.19
N LEU A 45 -19.61 1.24 -11.98
CA LEU A 45 -20.86 1.97 -11.71
C LEU A 45 -20.72 3.48 -11.79
N THR A 46 -19.60 4.03 -11.33
CA THR A 46 -19.41 5.47 -11.17
C THR A 46 -18.58 6.08 -12.29
N ASN A 47 -17.98 5.25 -13.15
CA ASN A 47 -17.12 5.66 -14.26
C ASN A 47 -15.86 6.43 -13.83
N VAL A 48 -15.53 6.43 -12.53
CA VAL A 48 -14.36 7.08 -11.95
C VAL A 48 -13.14 6.17 -12.09
N LEU A 49 -11.98 6.73 -12.45
CA LEU A 49 -10.71 6.01 -12.41
C LEU A 49 -10.23 5.87 -10.96
N LEU A 50 -10.00 4.62 -10.53
CA LEU A 50 -9.59 4.28 -9.17
C LEU A 50 -8.34 3.38 -9.16
N PRO A 51 -7.44 3.54 -8.18
CA PRO A 51 -6.24 2.72 -8.02
C PRO A 51 -6.59 1.37 -7.36
N ILE A 52 -7.47 0.58 -7.98
CA ILE A 52 -8.19 -0.51 -7.30
C ILE A 52 -7.28 -1.56 -6.65
N LYS A 53 -6.04 -1.73 -7.15
CA LYS A 53 -5.06 -2.69 -6.63
C LYS A 53 -4.45 -2.30 -5.28
N TRP A 54 -4.59 -1.04 -4.88
CA TRP A 54 -4.16 -0.50 -3.59
C TRP A 54 -5.31 -0.32 -2.60
N MET A 55 -6.56 -0.50 -3.05
CA MET A 55 -7.75 -0.23 -2.25
C MET A 55 -8.11 -1.42 -1.36
N ALA A 56 -8.61 -1.11 -0.16
CA ALA A 56 -9.16 -2.08 0.76
C ALA A 56 -10.47 -2.70 0.25
N LEU A 57 -10.81 -3.89 0.74
CA LEU A 57 -11.98 -4.63 0.27
C LEU A 57 -13.30 -3.88 0.53
N GLU A 58 -13.43 -3.24 1.69
CA GLU A 58 -14.57 -2.38 2.03
C GLU A 58 -14.63 -1.12 1.15
N SER A 59 -13.48 -0.57 0.74
CA SER A 59 -13.43 0.57 -0.18
C SER A 59 -13.85 0.19 -1.60
N LEU A 60 -13.51 -1.03 -2.02
CA LEU A 60 -13.93 -1.56 -3.31
C LEU A 60 -15.44 -1.82 -3.33
N ILE A 61 -15.95 -2.61 -2.37
CA ILE A 61 -17.34 -3.10 -2.40
C ILE A 61 -18.34 -2.02 -1.96
N GLU A 62 -18.02 -1.29 -0.90
CA GLU A 62 -18.98 -0.41 -0.20
C GLU A 62 -18.65 1.07 -0.38
N GLY A 63 -17.50 1.40 -0.98
CA GLY A 63 -17.04 2.77 -1.13
C GLY A 63 -16.68 3.44 0.20
N VAL A 64 -16.37 2.65 1.23
CA VAL A 64 -15.97 3.17 2.56
C VAL A 64 -14.49 3.55 2.54
N TYR A 65 -14.20 4.80 2.94
CA TYR A 65 -12.84 5.32 3.05
C TYR A 65 -12.57 5.80 4.46
N SER A 66 -11.57 5.21 5.10
CA SER A 66 -11.17 5.46 6.48
C SER A 66 -9.65 5.37 6.63
N CYS A 67 -9.14 5.75 7.81
CA CYS A 67 -7.74 5.50 8.16
C CYS A 67 -7.39 3.99 8.05
N LYS A 68 -8.32 3.10 8.43
CA LYS A 68 -8.12 1.64 8.31
C LYS A 68 -8.04 1.16 6.85
N SER A 69 -8.76 1.81 5.94
CA SER A 69 -8.60 1.55 4.50
C SER A 69 -7.28 2.10 3.95
N ASP A 70 -6.78 3.21 4.49
CA ASP A 70 -5.44 3.72 4.13
C ASP A 70 -4.34 2.76 4.62
N MET A 71 -4.53 2.12 5.77
CA MET A 71 -3.57 1.12 6.30
C MET A 71 -3.45 -0.11 5.39
N TRP A 72 -4.53 -0.52 4.72
CA TRP A 72 -4.44 -1.53 3.66
C TRP A 72 -3.50 -1.08 2.54
N GLY A 73 -3.70 0.14 2.03
CA GLY A 73 -2.84 0.74 1.01
C GLY A 73 -1.39 0.88 1.48
N PHE A 74 -1.17 1.20 2.76
CA PHE A 74 0.18 1.23 3.36
C PHE A 74 0.85 -0.15 3.32
N GLY A 75 0.12 -1.23 3.60
CA GLY A 75 0.64 -2.60 3.42
C GLY A 75 1.06 -2.86 1.96
N VAL A 76 0.27 -2.40 0.99
CA VAL A 76 0.63 -2.50 -0.44
C VAL A 76 1.89 -1.68 -0.76
N VAL A 77 2.05 -0.48 -0.19
CA VAL A 77 3.27 0.34 -0.33
C VAL A 77 4.50 -0.40 0.21
N LEU A 78 4.41 -0.99 1.40
CA LEU A 78 5.51 -1.78 1.96
C LEU A 78 5.90 -2.94 1.03
N TRP A 79 4.90 -3.59 0.44
CA TRP A 79 5.12 -4.65 -0.55
C TRP A 79 5.78 -4.12 -1.84
N GLU A 80 5.35 -2.97 -2.35
CA GLU A 80 5.99 -2.30 -3.49
C GLU A 80 7.47 -2.00 -3.19
N ILE A 81 7.77 -1.47 -2.00
CA ILE A 81 9.16 -1.21 -1.57
C ILE A 81 9.96 -2.52 -1.52
N GLY A 82 9.41 -3.56 -0.87
CA GLY A 82 10.08 -4.86 -0.74
C GLY A 82 10.30 -5.58 -2.07
N THR A 83 9.51 -5.25 -3.10
CA THR A 83 9.67 -5.78 -4.46
C THR A 83 10.41 -4.84 -5.41
N LEU A 84 10.97 -3.73 -4.89
CA LEU A 84 11.67 -2.72 -5.68
C LEU A 84 10.80 -2.09 -6.79
N GLY A 85 9.55 -1.81 -6.47
CA GLY A 85 8.57 -1.22 -7.40
C GLY A 85 7.77 -2.24 -8.19
N GLY A 86 7.60 -3.46 -7.67
CA GLY A 86 6.74 -4.47 -8.27
C GLY A 86 5.31 -3.98 -8.45
N THR A 87 4.62 -4.49 -9.48
CA THR A 87 3.20 -4.17 -9.70
C THR A 87 2.32 -5.05 -8.83
N PRO A 88 1.45 -4.51 -7.95
CA PRO A 88 0.55 -5.33 -7.14
C PRO A 88 -0.41 -6.15 -8.02
N TYR A 89 -0.63 -7.41 -7.66
CA TYR A 89 -1.54 -8.34 -8.37
C TYR A 89 -1.37 -8.28 -9.91
N PRO A 90 -0.17 -8.51 -10.45
CA PRO A 90 0.12 -8.27 -11.87
C PRO A 90 -0.72 -9.16 -12.80
N GLU A 91 -1.15 -10.33 -12.32
CA GLU A 91 -1.98 -11.29 -13.04
C GLU A 91 -3.48 -10.94 -13.05
N VAL A 92 -3.90 -9.96 -12.23
CA VAL A 92 -5.30 -9.59 -12.10
C VAL A 92 -5.66 -8.48 -13.08
N HIS A 93 -6.58 -8.84 -13.97
CA HIS A 93 -7.12 -7.98 -15.01
C HIS A 93 -8.59 -7.69 -14.68
N GLY A 94 -8.88 -6.47 -14.23
CA GLY A 94 -10.24 -6.01 -13.95
C GLY A 94 -10.67 -6.08 -12.49
N TYR A 95 -11.67 -5.25 -12.19
CA TYR A 95 -12.23 -5.05 -10.84
C TYR A 95 -12.88 -6.31 -10.25
N GLU A 96 -13.76 -6.98 -10.98
CA GLU A 96 -14.49 -8.16 -10.49
C GLU A 96 -13.55 -9.32 -10.11
N THR A 97 -12.52 -9.55 -10.93
CA THR A 97 -11.51 -10.58 -10.67
C THR A 97 -10.74 -10.28 -9.39
N LEU A 98 -10.37 -9.01 -9.17
CA LEU A 98 -9.67 -8.58 -7.96
C LEU A 98 -10.53 -8.80 -6.72
N VAL A 99 -11.76 -8.28 -6.72
CA VAL A 99 -12.70 -8.41 -5.60
C VAL A 99 -12.96 -9.88 -5.27
N THR A 100 -13.16 -10.72 -6.29
CA THR A 100 -13.37 -12.16 -6.12
C THR A 100 -12.17 -12.85 -5.46
N ARG A 101 -10.95 -12.51 -5.87
CA ARG A 101 -9.73 -13.08 -5.26
C ARG A 101 -9.55 -12.63 -3.82
N LEU A 102 -9.72 -11.34 -3.55
CA LEU A 102 -9.59 -10.79 -2.20
C LEU A 102 -10.59 -11.40 -1.21
N ARG A 103 -11.86 -11.57 -1.63
CA ARG A 103 -12.90 -12.26 -0.84
C ARG A 103 -12.58 -13.72 -0.53
N ARG A 104 -11.73 -14.37 -1.33
CA ARG A 104 -11.24 -15.73 -1.09
C ARG A 104 -9.97 -15.77 -0.23
N GLY A 105 -9.60 -14.65 0.38
CA GLY A 105 -8.40 -14.54 1.22
C GLY A 105 -7.09 -14.43 0.43
N HIS A 106 -7.13 -14.26 -0.90
CA HIS A 106 -5.90 -14.07 -1.66
C HIS A 106 -5.23 -12.75 -1.26
N ARG A 107 -3.91 -12.77 -1.07
CA ARG A 107 -3.06 -11.62 -0.73
C ARG A 107 -1.75 -11.69 -1.51
N LEU A 108 -1.07 -10.55 -1.59
CA LEU A 108 0.25 -10.44 -2.20
C LEU A 108 1.23 -11.37 -1.50
N GLN A 109 2.08 -12.04 -2.28
CA GLN A 109 3.08 -12.97 -1.76
C GLN A 109 4.26 -12.22 -1.11
N LYS A 110 4.94 -12.87 -0.18
CA LYS A 110 6.14 -12.33 0.46
C LYS A 110 7.19 -11.94 -0.58
N PRO A 111 7.70 -10.68 -0.59
CA PRO A 111 8.77 -10.28 -1.48
C PRO A 111 10.07 -11.07 -1.21
N ASN A 112 10.83 -11.34 -2.27
CA ASN A 112 12.14 -12.01 -2.15
C ASN A 112 13.09 -11.13 -1.31
N GLY A 113 13.77 -11.74 -0.33
CA GLY A 113 14.69 -11.03 0.56
C GLY A 113 14.02 -10.17 1.64
N CYS A 114 12.68 -10.16 1.72
CA CYS A 114 11.96 -9.57 2.84
C CYS A 114 12.04 -10.46 4.08
N SER A 115 12.12 -9.87 5.28
CA SER A 115 12.07 -10.65 6.54
C SER A 115 10.65 -11.15 6.81
N ASP A 116 10.50 -12.20 7.63
CA ASP A 116 9.17 -12.72 7.98
C ASP A 116 8.39 -11.70 8.82
N GLU A 117 9.07 -10.96 9.69
CA GLU A 117 8.48 -9.96 10.57
C GLU A 117 7.93 -8.77 9.78
N LEU A 118 8.69 -8.27 8.79
CA LEU A 118 8.20 -7.19 7.93
C LEU A 118 6.99 -7.67 7.10
N TYR A 119 7.03 -8.91 6.60
CA TYR A 119 5.89 -9.47 5.86
C TYR A 119 4.67 -9.69 6.76
N GLU A 120 4.85 -10.06 8.02
CA GLU A 120 3.76 -10.14 9.00
C GLU A 120 3.09 -8.77 9.20
N LEU A 121 3.87 -7.68 9.29
CA LEU A 121 3.29 -6.34 9.34
C LEU A 121 2.50 -6.00 8.07
N MET A 122 2.96 -6.43 6.89
CA MET A 122 2.19 -6.25 5.64
C MET A 122 0.86 -7.03 5.70
N THR A 123 0.86 -8.27 6.17
CA THR A 123 -0.38 -9.09 6.21
C THR A 123 -1.37 -8.60 7.26
N LEU A 124 -0.92 -8.03 8.38
CA LEU A 124 -1.79 -7.36 9.37
C LEU A 124 -2.56 -6.18 8.76
N CYS A 125 -1.96 -5.45 7.81
CA CYS A 125 -2.65 -4.40 7.06
C CYS A 125 -3.76 -4.92 6.15
N TRP A 126 -3.71 -6.20 5.77
CA TRP A 126 -4.65 -6.81 4.82
C TRP A 126 -5.66 -7.75 5.47
N LEU A 127 -5.88 -7.64 6.78
CA LEU A 127 -6.97 -8.35 7.45
C LEU A 127 -8.33 -7.85 6.92
N ASP A 128 -9.27 -8.78 6.74
CA ASP A 128 -10.58 -8.45 6.18
C ASP A 128 -11.34 -7.47 7.07
N ASP A 129 -11.37 -7.73 8.38
CA ASP A 129 -11.93 -6.82 9.39
C ASP A 129 -11.04 -5.56 9.52
N PRO A 130 -11.55 -4.36 9.20
CA PRO A 130 -10.78 -3.12 9.30
C PRO A 130 -10.38 -2.76 10.74
N ASP A 131 -11.17 -3.16 11.75
CA ASP A 131 -10.96 -2.71 13.13
C ASP A 131 -9.73 -3.36 13.77
N VAL A 132 -9.43 -4.59 13.36
CA VAL A 132 -8.24 -5.34 13.81
C VAL A 132 -6.95 -4.96 13.08
N ARG A 133 -7.03 -4.18 12.00
CA ARG A 133 -5.82 -3.67 11.32
C ARG A 133 -5.07 -2.71 12.24
N PRO A 134 -3.73 -2.65 12.20
CA PRO A 134 -2.97 -1.71 13.02
C PRO A 134 -3.33 -0.26 12.69
N THR A 135 -3.24 0.63 13.68
CA THR A 135 -3.26 2.08 13.45
C THR A 135 -1.89 2.56 12.95
N PRO A 136 -1.79 3.77 12.37
CA PRO A 136 -0.50 4.34 12.01
C PRO A 136 0.51 4.35 13.17
N ASP A 137 0.09 4.73 14.37
CA ASP A 137 0.99 4.80 15.54
C ASP A 137 1.54 3.41 15.91
N VAL A 138 0.67 2.39 15.91
CA VAL A 138 1.09 0.99 16.17
C VAL A 138 2.03 0.50 15.08
N MET A 139 1.81 0.89 13.83
CA MET A 139 2.68 0.50 12.72
C MET A 139 4.05 1.17 12.81
N GLU A 140 4.09 2.46 13.17
CA GLU A 140 5.33 3.21 13.41
C GLU A 140 6.17 2.53 14.49
N ASP A 141 5.59 2.27 15.67
CA ASP A 141 6.27 1.60 16.79
C ASP A 141 6.88 0.25 16.37
N ARG A 142 6.14 -0.55 15.60
CA ARG A 142 6.58 -1.89 15.16
C ARG A 142 7.69 -1.80 14.12
N LEU A 143 7.61 -0.85 13.19
CA LEU A 143 8.68 -0.63 12.21
C LEU A 143 9.96 -0.10 12.88
N GLU A 144 9.85 0.78 13.87
CA GLU A 144 10.99 1.25 14.65
C GLU A 144 11.69 0.10 15.40
N GLN A 145 10.93 -0.80 16.01
CA GLN A 145 11.46 -1.99 16.67
C GLN A 145 12.25 -2.88 15.69
N LEU A 146 11.71 -3.13 14.49
CA LEU A 146 12.41 -3.90 13.46
C LEU A 146 13.70 -3.20 12.98
N LEU A 147 13.68 -1.87 12.85
CA LEU A 147 14.87 -1.10 12.48
C LEU A 147 15.95 -1.18 13.55
N GLN A 148 15.57 -1.14 14.83
CA GLN A 148 16.51 -1.27 15.95
C GLN A 148 17.13 -2.67 16.00
N GLN A 149 16.34 -3.73 15.83
CA GLN A 149 16.84 -5.10 15.79
C GLN A 149 17.87 -5.31 14.67
N ASN A 150 17.56 -4.83 13.46
CA ASN A 150 18.47 -4.94 12.32
C ASN A 150 19.79 -4.18 12.52
N ARG A 151 19.80 -3.08 13.28
CA ARG A 151 21.03 -2.35 13.63
C ARG A 151 21.90 -3.05 14.67
N VAL A 152 21.32 -3.92 15.49
CA VAL A 152 22.04 -4.70 16.51
C VAL A 152 22.55 -6.03 15.95
N SER A 153 21.95 -6.52 14.86
CA SER A 153 22.38 -7.74 14.16
C SER A 153 23.47 -7.54 13.09
N GLN A 154 23.94 -6.31 12.87
CA GLN A 154 25.08 -5.97 12.01
C GLN A 154 26.29 -5.54 12.84
#